data_AF-A0AB33SYZ8-F1
#
_entry.id   AF-A0AB33SYZ8-F1
#
_cell.length_a   1.000
_cell.length_b   1.000
_cell.length_c   1.000
_cell.angle_alpha   90.00
_cell.angle_beta   90.00
_cell.angle_gamma   90.00
#
_symmetry.space_group_name_H-M   'P 1'
#
loop_
_entity.id
_entity.type
_entity.pdbx_description
1 polymer ?
#
loop_
_entity_poly.entity_id
_entity_poly.type
_entity_poly.pdbx_seq_one_letter_code
_entity_poly.pdbx_strand_id
1 'polypeptide(L)' 'MPTQRVLVTVMERHFDATVTAMRAAGMTNIREYEELGVVTGEIVNPDALVGIPGVMGVESARPMPAPRTVRRSDGGR' A
#
# COMPACT_ATOMS: atom_id res chain seq x y z
N MET A 1 -3.80 16.99 -4.29
CA MET A 1 -4.51 15.72 -4.07
C MET A 1 -3.75 14.93 -3.02
N PRO A 2 -4.39 14.39 -1.96
CA PRO A 2 -3.70 13.59 -0.96
C PRO A 2 -3.22 12.26 -1.57
N THR A 3 -2.00 11.84 -1.22
CA THR A 3 -1.50 10.50 -1.55
C THR A 3 -2.03 9.49 -0.54
N GLN A 4 -2.29 8.27 -1.02
CA GLN A 4 -2.79 7.14 -0.24
C GLN A 4 -1.74 6.05 -0.22
N ARG A 5 -1.57 5.39 0.93
CA ARG A 5 -0.76 4.18 1.02
C ARG A 5 -1.53 3.01 0.45
N VAL A 6 -0.88 2.22 -0.39
CA VAL A 6 -1.43 1.01 -0.99
C VAL A 6 -0.48 -0.15 -0.80
N LEU A 7 -1.07 -1.34 -0.70
CA LEU A 7 -0.43 -2.62 -0.82
C LEU A 7 -0.91 -3.25 -2.13
N VAL A 8 0.02 -3.71 -2.95
CA VAL A 8 -0.25 -4.24 -4.28
C VAL A 8 0.31 -5.64 -4.35
N THR A 9 -0.57 -6.60 -4.65
CA THR A 9 -0.17 -7.98 -4.91
C THR A 9 0.22 -8.09 -6.37
N VAL A 10 1.41 -8.61 -6.62
CA VAL A 10 2.06 -8.70 -7.92
C VAL A 10 2.43 -10.14 -8.21
N MET A 11 2.26 -10.52 -9.46
CA MET A 11 2.63 -11.81 -9.97
C MET A 11 4.16 -11.93 -10.10
N GLU A 12 4.74 -12.94 -9.46
CA GLU A 12 6.20 -13.14 -9.31
C GLU A 12 6.97 -13.02 -10.64
N ARG A 13 6.52 -13.71 -11.70
CA ARG A 13 7.20 -13.70 -13.03
C ARG A 13 7.27 -12.33 -13.71
N HIS A 14 6.55 -11.32 -13.23
CA HIS A 14 6.51 -9.97 -13.81
C HIS A 14 6.93 -8.89 -12.81
N PHE A 15 7.52 -9.26 -11.67
CA PHE A 15 7.70 -8.35 -10.54
C PHE A 15 8.40 -7.04 -10.91
N ASP A 16 9.62 -7.09 -11.47
CA ASP A 16 10.39 -5.90 -11.87
C ASP A 16 9.68 -5.01 -12.89
N ALA A 17 9.08 -5.63 -13.92
CA ALA A 17 8.38 -4.91 -14.97
C ALA A 17 7.13 -4.20 -14.41
N THR A 18 6.43 -4.88 -13.49
CA THR A 18 5.24 -4.36 -12.81
C THR A 18 5.61 -3.18 -11.90
N VAL A 19 6.66 -3.32 -11.09
CA VAL A 19 7.18 -2.23 -10.24
C VAL A 19 7.58 -1.00 -11.06
N THR A 20 8.25 -1.22 -12.19
CA THR A 20 8.62 -0.13 -13.11
C THR A 20 7.40 0.61 -13.64
N ALA A 21 6.35 -0.11 -14.03
CA ALA A 21 5.09 0.48 -14.46
C ALA A 21 4.37 1.24 -13.31
N MET A 22 4.45 0.76 -12.07
CA MET A 22 3.90 1.46 -10.90
C MET A 22 4.60 2.81 -10.66
N ARG A 23 5.93 2.83 -10.80
CA ARG A 23 6.71 4.08 -10.73
C ARG A 23 6.27 5.05 -11.82
N ALA A 24 6.07 4.57 -13.04
CA ALA A 24 5.57 5.39 -14.16
C ALA A 24 4.13 5.89 -13.92
N ALA A 25 3.30 5.11 -13.22
CA ALA A 25 1.96 5.52 -12.79
C ALA A 25 1.96 6.54 -11.63
N GLY A 26 3.13 6.95 -11.14
CA GLY A 26 3.29 7.95 -10.10
C GLY A 26 3.29 7.41 -8.67
N MET A 27 3.51 6.10 -8.50
CA MET A 27 3.70 5.50 -7.17
C MET A 27 5.08 5.87 -6.61
N THR A 28 5.12 6.27 -5.35
CA THR A 28 6.30 6.76 -4.63
C THR A 28 6.46 6.01 -3.30
N ASN A 29 7.58 6.21 -2.58
CA ASN A 29 7.84 5.54 -1.30
C ASN A 29 7.71 4.01 -1.37
N ILE A 30 8.14 3.43 -2.50
CA ILE A 30 7.95 2.01 -2.81
C ILE A 30 8.81 1.14 -1.90
N ARG A 31 8.22 0.07 -1.37
CA ARG A 31 8.92 -1.05 -0.74
C ARG A 31 8.47 -2.35 -1.38
N GLU A 32 9.46 -3.12 -1.80
CA GLU A 32 9.29 -4.35 -2.56
C GLU A 32 9.52 -5.54 -1.62
N TYR A 33 8.58 -6.47 -1.63
CA TYR A 33 8.61 -7.74 -0.90
C TYR A 33 8.48 -8.86 -1.93
N GLU A 34 9.55 -9.07 -2.69
CA GLU A 34 9.57 -9.98 -3.84
C GLU A 34 9.22 -11.42 -3.45
N GLU A 35 9.77 -11.92 -2.34
CA GLU A 35 9.46 -13.26 -1.80
C GLU A 35 7.97 -13.48 -1.49
N LEU A 36 7.21 -12.40 -1.30
CA LEU A 36 5.77 -12.43 -1.03
C LEU A 36 4.95 -12.03 -2.27
N GLY A 37 5.58 -11.57 -3.34
CA GLY A 37 4.90 -10.95 -4.48
C GLY A 37 4.11 -9.71 -4.07
N VAL A 38 4.63 -8.88 -3.16
CA VAL A 38 3.93 -7.70 -2.64
C VAL A 38 4.75 -6.44 -2.82
N VAL A 39 4.10 -5.35 -3.24
CA VAL A 39 4.69 -4.02 -3.36
C VAL A 39 3.85 -3.05 -2.55
N THR A 40 4.47 -2.27 -1.69
CA THR A 40 3.78 -1.21 -0.94
C THR A 40 4.29 0.16 -1.39
N GLY A 41 3.48 1.20 -1.27
CA GLY A 41 3.90 2.56 -1.61
C GLY A 41 2.76 3.55 -1.54
N GLU A 42 3.01 4.77 -2.02
CA GLU A 42 2.10 5.90 -1.94
C GLU A 42 1.71 6.41 -3.33
N ILE A 43 0.42 6.58 -3.60
CA ILE A 43 -0.10 7.02 -4.89
C ILE A 43 -1.31 7.94 -4.71
N VAL A 44 -1.48 8.91 -5.61
CA VAL A 44 -2.66 9.80 -5.62
C VAL A 44 -3.92 9.05 -6.05
N ASN A 45 -3.82 8.26 -7.12
CA ASN A 45 -4.93 7.53 -7.71
C ASN A 45 -4.63 6.02 -7.77
N PRO A 46 -5.14 5.20 -6.83
CA PRO A 46 -4.89 3.76 -6.82
C PRO A 46 -5.53 3.01 -8.00
N ASP A 47 -6.61 3.54 -8.59
CA ASP A 47 -7.26 2.93 -9.76
C ASP A 47 -6.34 2.86 -10.99
N ALA A 48 -5.31 3.73 -11.05
CA ALA A 48 -4.29 3.68 -12.10
C ALA A 48 -3.46 2.38 -12.09
N LEU A 49 -3.49 1.63 -10.98
CA LEU A 49 -2.72 0.39 -10.82
C LEU A 49 -3.47 -0.86 -11.33
N VAL A 50 -4.80 -0.82 -11.41
CA VAL A 50 -5.67 -1.98 -11.74
C VAL A 50 -5.46 -2.48 -13.18
N GLY A 51 -4.87 -1.66 -14.06
CA GLY A 51 -4.55 -2.04 -15.44
C GLY A 51 -3.10 -2.43 -15.70
N ILE A 52 -2.23 -2.40 -14.68
CA ILE A 52 -0.81 -2.70 -14.87
C ILE A 52 -0.61 -4.22 -15.02
N PRO A 53 0.03 -4.70 -16.10
CA PRO A 53 0.32 -6.13 -16.27
C PRO A 53 1.10 -6.67 -15.08
N GLY A 54 0.63 -7.79 -14.51
CA GLY A 54 1.23 -8.42 -13.33
C GLY A 54 0.62 -7.99 -12.00
N VAL A 55 -0.19 -6.93 -11.95
CA VAL A 55 -0.98 -6.59 -10.75
C VAL A 55 -2.13 -7.59 -10.60
N MET A 56 -2.24 -8.17 -9.41
CA MET A 56 -3.29 -9.12 -9.05
C MET A 56 -4.33 -8.51 -8.08
N GLY A 57 -3.93 -7.52 -7.29
CA GLY A 57 -4.83 -6.83 -6.36
C GLY A 57 -4.21 -5.55 -5.81
N VAL A 58 -5.05 -4.56 -5.50
CA VAL A 58 -4.65 -3.28 -4.93
C VAL A 58 -5.51 -3.04 -3.69
N GLU A 59 -4.87 -2.93 -2.54
CA GLU A 59 -5.52 -2.68 -1.27
C GLU A 59 -5.06 -1.35 -0.70
N SER A 60 -6.00 -0.52 -0.24
CA SER A 60 -5.63 0.69 0.49
C SER A 60 -5.11 0.27 1.87
N ALA A 61 -3.87 0.60 2.18
CA ALA A 61 -3.27 0.34 3.47
C ALA A 61 -3.92 1.29 4.47
N ARG A 62 -5.02 0.84 5.09
CA ARG A 62 -5.76 1.61 6.09
C ARG A 62 -4.76 2.00 7.18
N PRO A 63 -4.69 3.29 7.59
CA PRO A 63 -3.85 3.66 8.72
C PRO A 63 -4.28 2.80 9.91
N MET A 64 -3.32 2.07 10.49
CA MET A 64 -3.55 1.30 11.70
C MET A 64 -4.18 2.27 12.72
N PRO A 65 -5.40 2.01 13.22
CA PRO A 65 -5.99 2.90 14.20
C PRO A 65 -5.02 2.97 15.37
N ALA A 66 -4.58 4.19 15.71
CA ALA A 66 -3.69 4.41 16.84
C ALA A 66 -4.29 3.67 18.05
N PRO A 67 -3.48 2.96 18.86
CA PRO A 67 -3.98 2.29 20.06
C PRO A 67 -4.77 3.32 20.84
N ARG A 68 -6.08 3.11 20.98
CA ARG A 68 -6.93 4.00 21.75
C ARG A 68 -6.39 3.90 23.17
N THR A 69 -5.65 4.90 23.63
CA THR A 69 -5.23 4.98 25.02
C THR A 69 -6.51 5.11 25.83
N VAL A 70 -6.96 3.99 26.37
CA VAL A 70 -8.02 3.96 27.37
C VAL A 70 -7.44 4.72 28.56
N ARG A 71 -7.71 6.02 28.68
CA ARG A 71 -7.59 6.69 29.97
C ARG A 71 -8.60 6.01 30.88
N ARG A 72 -8.15 5.06 31.70
CA ARG A 72 -8.85 4.77 32.95
C ARG A 72 -8.92 6.10 33.66
N SER A 73 -10.13 6.68 33.71
CA SER A 73 -10.39 7.75 34.64
C SER A 73 -10.17 7.14 36.02
N ASP A 74 -9.15 7.65 36.71
CA ASP A 74 -8.93 7.44 38.12
C ASP A 74 -10.16 8.01 38.86
N GLY A 75 -11.17 7.17 39.07
CA GLY A 75 -12.18 7.37 40.10
C GLY A 75 -11.69 6.55 41.29
N GLY A 76 -11.17 7.11 42.37
CA GLY A 76 -11.66 8.31 43.04
C GLY A 76 -12.81 7.92 43.97
N ARG A 77 -12.51 7.20 45.05
CA ARG A 77 -12.73 7.59 46.46
C ARG A 77 -12.47 6.42 47.39
#